data_AF-A0A2J6H193-F1
#
_entry.id   AF-A0A2J6H193-F1
#
_cell.length_a   1.000
_cell.length_b   1.000
_cell.length_c   1.000
_cell.angle_alpha   90.00
_cell.angle_beta   90.00
_cell.angle_gamma   90.00
#
_symmetry.space_group_name_H-M   'P 1'
#
loop_
_entity.id
_entity.type
_entity.pdbx_description
1 polymer ?
#
loop_
_entity_poly.entity_id
_entity_poly.type
_entity_poly.pdbx_seq_one_letter_code
_entity_poly.pdbx_strand_id
1 'polypeptide(L)'
;MRKTNLFEKIVFILGIFVVVVGFFMINSTNSEAGYLKIVAIFSWLTLLFIMILSATNEDVKEELGVIIKEHIEETKLLKELNHDILAETKMLREDLKKARK
;
A
#
# COMPACT_ATOMS: atom_id res chain seq x y z
N MET A 1 15.16 -1.06 -6.65
CA MET A 1 14.38 -0.73 -7.86
C MET A 1 13.00 -1.36 -7.72
N ARG A 2 11.96 -0.55 -7.49
CA ARG A 2 10.55 -0.99 -7.45
C ARG A 2 10.23 -1.63 -8.81
N LYS A 3 9.90 -2.93 -8.84
CA LYS A 3 9.44 -3.56 -10.09
C LYS A 3 8.03 -3.03 -10.35
N THR A 4 7.78 -2.49 -11.55
CA THR A 4 6.42 -2.12 -11.95
C THR A 4 5.52 -3.34 -11.79
N ASN A 5 4.54 -3.24 -10.90
CA ASN A 5 3.63 -4.33 -10.59
C ASN A 5 2.71 -4.57 -11.80
N LEU A 6 2.28 -5.81 -12.02
CA LEU A 6 1.33 -6.14 -13.09
C LEU A 6 0.03 -5.34 -12.92
N PHE A 7 -0.35 -5.06 -11.67
CA PHE A 7 -1.49 -4.21 -11.34
C PHE A 7 -1.33 -2.78 -11.89
N GLU A 8 -0.18 -2.13 -11.66
CA GLU A 8 0.10 -0.76 -12.14
C GLU A 8 0.00 -0.69 -13.67
N LYS A 9 0.54 -1.69 -14.39
CA LYS A 9 0.45 -1.77 -15.85
C LYS A 9 -1.00 -1.94 -16.33
N ILE A 10 -1.79 -2.78 -15.68
CA ILE A 10 -3.19 -3.02 -16.04
C ILE A 10 -4.03 -1.76 -15.80
N VAL A 11 -3.87 -1.12 -14.63
CA VAL A 11 -4.59 0.12 -14.29
C VAL A 11 -4.20 1.26 -15.23
N PHE A 12 -2.92 1.35 -15.62
CA PHE A 12 -2.48 2.35 -16.59
C PHE A 12 -3.15 2.17 -17.96
N ILE A 13 -3.21 0.94 -18.48
CA ILE A 13 -3.89 0.64 -19.75
C ILE A 13 -5.40 0.93 -19.64
N LEU A 14 -6.03 0.51 -18.54
CA LEU A 14 -7.45 0.80 -18.27
C LEU A 14 -7.72 2.30 -18.14
N GLY A 15 -6.82 3.06 -17.55
CA GLY A 15 -6.92 4.51 -17.43
C GLY A 15 -6.92 5.19 -18.80
N ILE A 16 -5.98 4.82 -19.67
CA ILE A 16 -5.96 5.32 -21.06
C ILE A 16 -7.26 4.95 -21.78
N PHE A 17 -7.72 3.70 -21.63
CA PHE A 17 -8.95 3.25 -22.25
C PHE A 17 -10.17 4.07 -21.80
N VAL A 18 -10.32 4.31 -20.49
CA VAL A 18 -11.41 5.12 -19.91
C VAL A 18 -11.33 6.58 -20.35
N VAL A 19 -10.12 7.14 -20.50
CA VAL A 19 -9.95 8.51 -21.00
C VAL A 19 -10.41 8.63 -22.44
N VAL A 20 -9.95 7.73 -23.32
CA VAL A 20 -10.27 7.75 -24.75
C VAL A 20 -11.75 7.47 -24.99
N VAL A 21 -12.28 6.41 -24.39
CA VAL A 21 -13.68 6.02 -24.57
C VAL A 21 -14.62 7.02 -23.91
N GLY A 22 -14.31 7.49 -22.70
CA GLY A 22 -15.13 8.48 -22.00
C GLY A 22 -15.21 9.80 -22.76
N PHE A 23 -14.08 10.30 -23.26
CA PHE A 23 -14.07 11.49 -24.11
C PHE A 23 -14.90 11.29 -25.39
N PHE A 24 -14.73 10.16 -26.07
CA PHE A 24 -15.49 9.85 -27.28
C PHE A 24 -17.00 9.78 -27.03
N MET A 25 -17.44 9.12 -25.95
CA MET A 25 -18.86 9.01 -25.59
C MET A 25 -19.49 10.35 -25.21
N ILE A 26 -18.75 11.19 -24.47
CA ILE A 26 -19.22 12.54 -24.10
C ILE A 26 -19.35 13.42 -25.36
N ASN A 27 -18.35 13.37 -26.25
CA ASN A 27 -18.36 14.17 -27.48
C ASN A 27 -19.41 13.68 -28.50
N SER A 28 -19.65 12.37 -28.57
CA SER A 28 -20.66 11.77 -29.45
C SER A 28 -22.09 11.96 -28.94
N THR A 29 -22.28 12.43 -27.72
CA THR A 29 -23.61 12.68 -27.16
C THR A 29 -24.19 13.96 -27.77
N ASN A 30 -25.15 13.82 -28.68
CA ASN A 30 -25.98 14.91 -29.20
C ASN A 30 -27.23 15.11 -28.33
N SER A 31 -27.03 15.33 -27.03
CA SER A 31 -28.13 15.65 -26.12
C SER A 31 -28.53 17.12 -26.30
N GLU A 32 -29.79 17.37 -26.67
CA GLU A 32 -30.42 18.70 -26.68
C GLU A 32 -30.49 19.31 -25.27
N ALA A 33 -30.50 18.47 -24.23
CA ALA A 33 -30.42 18.89 -22.84
C ALA A 33 -28.94 19.02 -22.40
N GLY A 34 -28.42 20.24 -22.42
CA GLY A 34 -27.03 20.56 -22.03
C GLY A 34 -26.68 20.16 -20.58
N TYR A 35 -27.66 20.10 -19.67
CA TYR A 35 -27.44 19.68 -18.27
C TYR A 35 -26.95 18.22 -18.16
N LEU A 36 -27.45 17.32 -18.99
CA LEU A 36 -27.02 15.91 -18.96
C LEU A 36 -25.55 15.74 -19.36
N LYS A 37 -25.04 16.59 -20.27
CA LYS A 37 -23.62 16.60 -20.62
C LYS A 37 -22.74 17.00 -19.44
N ILE A 38 -23.17 18.00 -18.67
CA ILE A 38 -22.44 18.45 -17.48
C ILE A 38 -22.38 17.35 -16.43
N VAL A 39 -23.49 16.67 -16.16
CA VAL A 39 -23.54 15.53 -15.24
C VAL A 39 -22.64 14.40 -15.74
N ALA A 40 -22.67 14.07 -17.02
CA ALA A 40 -21.81 13.03 -17.61
C ALA A 40 -20.32 13.36 -17.48
N ILE A 41 -19.92 14.62 -17.72
CA ILE A 41 -18.55 15.08 -17.51
C ILE A 41 -18.15 14.97 -16.04
N PHE A 42 -19.02 15.38 -15.11
CA PHE A 42 -18.74 15.34 -13.68
C PHE A 42 -18.62 13.90 -13.15
N SER A 43 -19.50 13.00 -13.60
CA SER A 43 -19.41 11.57 -13.30
C SER A 43 -18.14 10.95 -13.88
N TRP A 44 -17.74 11.33 -15.10
CA TRP A 44 -16.50 10.86 -15.71
C TRP A 44 -15.26 11.32 -14.94
N LEU A 45 -15.19 12.58 -14.50
CA LEU A 45 -14.11 13.08 -13.64
C LEU A 45 -14.06 12.34 -12.31
N THR A 46 -15.22 12.06 -11.71
CA THR A 46 -15.30 11.29 -10.46
C THR A 46 -14.75 9.87 -10.66
N LEU A 47 -15.06 9.24 -11.80
CA LEU A 47 -14.58 7.90 -12.13
C LEU A 47 -13.05 7.89 -12.31
N LEU A 48 -12.48 8.89 -12.98
CA LEU A 48 -11.03 9.07 -13.08
C LEU A 48 -10.40 9.26 -11.69
N PHE A 49 -11.02 10.07 -10.84
CA PHE A 49 -10.52 10.29 -9.47
C PHE A 49 -10.50 9.00 -8.63
N ILE A 50 -11.57 8.22 -8.66
CA ILE A 50 -11.64 6.93 -7.94
C ILE A 50 -10.59 5.96 -8.48
N MET A 51 -10.37 5.93 -9.79
CA MET A 51 -9.35 5.09 -10.41
C MET A 51 -7.94 5.44 -9.90
N ILE A 52 -7.62 6.73 -9.85
CA ILE A 52 -6.34 7.22 -9.31
C ILE A 52 -6.20 6.82 -7.83
N LEU A 53 -7.24 7.05 -7.02
CA LEU A 53 -7.24 6.64 -5.61
C LEU A 53 -7.02 5.13 -5.43
N SER A 54 -7.64 4.31 -6.29
CA SER A 54 -7.46 2.86 -6.24
C SER A 54 -6.03 2.46 -6.55
N ALA A 55 -5.38 3.12 -7.51
CA ALA A 55 -3.98 2.87 -7.85
C ALA A 55 -3.07 3.22 -6.66
N THR A 56 -3.24 4.41 -6.08
CA THR A 56 -2.43 4.85 -4.93
C THR A 56 -2.63 3.97 -3.70
N ASN A 57 -3.85 3.48 -3.46
CA ASN A 57 -4.14 2.61 -2.33
C ASN A 57 -3.45 1.24 -2.46
N GLU A 58 -3.30 0.73 -3.68
CA GLU A 58 -2.60 -0.53 -3.90
C GLU A 58 -1.09 -0.37 -3.65
N ASP A 59 -0.49 0.71 -4.15
CA ASP A 59 0.91 1.06 -3.87
C ASP A 59 1.17 1.16 -2.35
N VAL A 60 0.30 1.87 -1.63
CA VAL A 60 0.41 2.02 -0.16
C VAL A 60 0.28 0.68 0.56
N LYS A 61 -0.60 -0.22 0.11
CA LYS A 61 -0.73 -1.57 0.71
C LYS A 61 0.54 -2.41 0.51
N GLU A 62 1.15 -2.33 -0.67
CA GLU A 62 2.39 -3.05 -0.96
C GLU A 62 3.52 -2.57 -0.04
N GLU A 63 3.67 -1.25 0.10
CA GLU A 63 4.65 -0.63 1.01
C GLU A 63 4.39 -0.99 2.48
N LEU A 64 3.13 -0.91 2.95
CA LEU A 64 2.77 -1.34 4.30
C LEU A 64 3.11 -2.82 4.53
N GLY A 65 2.88 -3.67 3.54
CA GLY A 65 3.18 -5.10 3.63
C GLY A 65 4.67 -5.38 3.82
N VAL A 66 5.55 -4.58 3.22
CA VAL A 66 7.01 -4.67 3.42
C VAL A 66 7.37 -4.19 4.82
N ILE A 67 6.89 -3.03 5.23
CA ILE A 67 7.18 -2.44 6.55
C ILE A 67 6.73 -3.39 7.68
N ILE A 68 5.56 -4.02 7.54
CA ILE A 68 5.05 -4.98 8.52
C ILE A 68 5.99 -6.20 8.63
N LYS A 69 6.49 -6.71 7.50
CA LYS A 69 7.43 -7.86 7.52
C LYS A 69 8.73 -7.49 8.22
N GLU A 70 9.30 -6.34 7.90
CA GLU A 70 10.52 -5.85 8.54
C GLU A 70 10.32 -5.70 10.06
N HIS A 71 9.22 -5.08 10.49
CA HIS A 71 8.91 -4.95 11.92
C HIS A 71 8.68 -6.29 12.63
N ILE A 72 8.11 -7.30 11.96
CA ILE A 72 7.97 -8.64 12.53
C ILE A 72 9.35 -9.28 12.74
N GLU A 73 10.26 -9.14 11.77
CA GLU A 73 11.63 -9.66 11.88
C GLU A 73 12.41 -8.95 12.98
N GLU A 74 12.35 -7.62 13.05
CA GLU A 74 12.95 -6.83 14.13
C GLU A 74 12.42 -7.26 15.51
N THR A 75 11.10 -7.43 15.64
CA THR A 75 10.47 -7.86 16.89
C THR A 75 10.95 -9.26 17.30
N LYS A 76 11.13 -10.15 16.33
CA LYS A 76 11.63 -11.50 16.58
C LYS A 76 13.08 -11.48 17.07
N LEU A 77 13.95 -10.71 16.41
CA LEU A 77 15.34 -10.53 16.81
C LEU A 77 15.46 -9.90 18.21
N LEU A 78 14.66 -8.87 18.50
CA LEU A 78 14.60 -8.24 19.82
C LEU A 78 14.19 -9.24 20.92
N LYS A 79 13.25 -10.14 20.62
CA LYS A 79 12.81 -11.17 21.56
C LYS A 79 13.91 -12.19 21.86
N GLU A 80 14.66 -12.61 20.84
CA GLU A 80 15.79 -13.54 20.97
C GLU A 80 16.91 -12.91 21.80
N LEU A 81 17.33 -11.68 21.46
CA LEU A 81 18.35 -10.95 22.19
C LEU A 81 17.98 -10.71 23.66
N ASN A 82 16.71 -10.39 23.94
CA ASN A 82 16.23 -10.23 25.31
C ASN A 82 16.26 -11.57 26.07
N HIS A 83 15.98 -12.69 25.40
CA HIS A 83 16.07 -14.00 26.02
C HIS A 83 17.51 -14.35 26.41
N ASP A 84 18.47 -14.07 25.51
CA ASP A 84 19.89 -14.33 25.74
C ASP A 84 20.45 -13.48 26.88
N ILE A 85 20.12 -12.18 26.92
CA ILE A 85 20.51 -11.28 28.02
C ILE A 85 19.93 -11.78 29.36
N LEU A 86 18.68 -12.26 29.36
CA LEU A 86 18.08 -12.82 30.56
C LEU A 86 18.77 -14.11 31.02
N ALA A 87 19.24 -14.94 30.08
CA ALA A 87 20.02 -16.13 30.40
C ALA A 87 21.39 -15.75 30.99
N GLU A 88 22.09 -14.81 30.36
CA GLU A 88 23.39 -14.31 30.82
C GLU A 88 23.31 -13.69 32.22
N THR A 89 22.34 -12.81 32.46
CA THR A 89 22.15 -12.18 33.77
C THR A 89 21.79 -13.18 34.87
N LYS A 90 21.09 -14.28 34.55
CA LYS A 90 20.85 -15.37 35.49
C LYS A 90 22.14 -16.10 35.86
N MET A 91 22.96 -16.46 34.86
CA MET A 91 24.24 -17.13 35.09
C MET A 91 25.17 -16.26 35.95
N LEU A 92 25.32 -14.99 35.60
CA LEU A 92 26.13 -14.03 36.38
C LEU A 92 25.65 -13.92 37.83
N ARG A 93 24.33 -13.95 38.06
CA ARG A 93 23.77 -13.91 39.42
C ARG A 93 24.06 -15.17 40.22
N GLU A 94 24.12 -16.33 39.57
CA GLU A 94 24.50 -17.59 40.22
C GLU A 94 25.99 -17.62 40.56
N ASP A 95 26.85 -17.17 39.65
CA ASP A 95 28.29 -17.09 39.88
C ASP A 95 28.65 -16.13 41.01
N LEU A 96 28.00 -14.96 41.07
CA LEU A 96 28.16 -14.02 42.19
C LEU A 96 27.71 -14.61 43.53
N LYS A 97 26.67 -15.46 43.55
CA LYS A 97 26.25 -16.16 44.77
C LYS A 97 27.25 -17.22 45.20
N LYS A 98 27.86 -17.93 44.26
CA LYS A 98 28.91 -18.92 44.54
C LYS A 98 30.19 -18.26 45.06
N ALA A 99 30.62 -17.15 44.46
CA ALA A 99 31.82 -16.41 44.86
C ALA A 99 31.72 -15.75 46.25
N ARG A 100 30.51 -15.62 46.80
CA ARG A 100 30.25 -15.03 48.13
C ARG A 100 30.18 -16.06 49.26
N LYS A 101 30.25 -17.36 48.94
CA LYS A 101 30.37 -18.47 49.88
C LYS A 101 31.82 -18.89 50.02
#